data_AF-A0A942ANM9-F1
#
_entry.id   AF-A0A942ANM9-F1
#
_cell.length_a   1.000
_cell.length_b   1.000
_cell.length_c   1.000
_cell.angle_alpha   90.00
_cell.angle_beta   90.00
_cell.angle_gamma   90.00
#
_symmetry.space_group_name_H-M   'P 1'
#
loop_
_entity.id
_entity.type
_entity.pdbx_description
1 polymer ?
#
loop_
_entity_poly.entity_id
_entity_poly.type
_entity_poly.pdbx_seq_one_letter_code
_entity_poly.pdbx_strand_id
1 'polypeptide(L)'
;CLDSLGTTLYDIRMCNPQTLVIDENGTACLHLPALPTVSETDRQAMFDLRDALPADNDYALQWKRAGQKISLWEGVTLNEEGRVVGIGYDELKYLGNYATKAIAGTMSDTTTPDEELGVSWSLPESFKQLTALKIFNFDDNPLTEIPAFLKDMTTLEQLSISCTDENTLPVFPANLRYLLVYSNTTVFPAHIADLTQLEYIGFAGFNKKGITIETDFTKLSNLRVLELEAEMNINNNTFPASLWNCSQLNELTLIGFNNLQLPSSLHLSSLKELRICNTDLQPSQIEPIRNLSLTTLSISSPTFSKNGFPDWIGTMTTITDLSLENCGLTTVPASLDGLINLTSLNLWGNPDLNGKLPEKLLEKYNNNSLRVDIESDSDFVPDGILLKITPGYISTFSAAGDTCRLTVESNTDWVVEISEGDSEYIHFSRTTGNGNATVILTVDANQGIEEYNNSRYFNFSFIAGSHRRDFYVYQPYEQVILKPVWWNQLGERYLGEYSAIKYRLIIEITGRTEFNTTEEMTEAAKTLKNYLAENPVYDENGQLITVPYAG
;
A
#
# COMPACT_ATOMS: atom_id res chain seq x y z
N CYS A 1 5.71 -36.19 13.25
CA CYS A 1 5.71 -37.13 14.41
C CYS A 1 6.78 -38.18 14.22
N LEU A 2 7.38 -38.73 15.29
CA LEU A 2 8.26 -39.90 15.18
C LEU A 2 7.45 -41.20 15.28
N ASP A 3 7.94 -42.31 14.72
CA ASP A 3 7.43 -43.65 15.09
C ASP A 3 7.70 -43.95 16.58
N SER A 4 7.08 -45.02 17.06
CA SER A 4 7.26 -45.52 18.43
C SER A 4 8.70 -45.91 18.78
N LEU A 5 9.56 -46.07 17.77
CA LEU A 5 10.97 -46.40 17.93
C LEU A 5 11.88 -45.16 17.91
N GLY A 6 11.34 -43.97 17.61
CA GLY A 6 12.10 -42.73 17.50
C GLY A 6 13.03 -42.69 16.27
N THR A 7 12.85 -43.61 15.32
CA THR A 7 13.76 -43.83 14.18
C THR A 7 13.28 -43.15 12.91
N THR A 8 11.97 -43.04 12.70
CA THR A 8 11.39 -42.52 11.46
C THR A 8 10.55 -41.29 11.76
N LEU A 9 10.79 -40.19 11.05
CA LEU A 9 10.01 -38.97 11.16
C LEU A 9 8.96 -38.91 10.04
N TYR A 10 7.75 -38.53 10.41
CA TYR A 10 6.56 -38.51 9.57
C TYR A 10 5.95 -37.11 9.51
N ASP A 11 5.44 -36.71 8.35
CA ASP A 11 4.74 -35.43 8.18
C ASP A 11 3.24 -35.59 8.43
N ILE A 12 2.75 -34.95 9.49
CA ILE A 12 1.32 -34.92 9.85
C ILE A 12 0.52 -33.92 9.00
N ARG A 13 1.19 -32.93 8.39
CA ARG A 13 0.52 -31.91 7.55
C ARG A 13 0.08 -32.47 6.20
N MET A 14 0.72 -33.55 5.74
CA MET A 14 0.34 -34.26 4.51
C MET A 14 -0.78 -35.29 4.73
N CYS A 15 -1.38 -35.35 5.93
CA CYS A 15 -2.49 -36.25 6.21
C CYS A 15 -3.81 -35.72 5.65
N ASN A 16 -4.34 -36.39 4.64
CA ASN A 16 -5.76 -36.32 4.32
C ASN A 16 -6.53 -37.21 5.33
N PRO A 17 -7.69 -36.81 5.88
CA PRO A 17 -8.52 -37.66 6.75
C PRO A 17 -8.83 -39.08 6.23
N GLN A 18 -8.58 -39.38 4.96
CA GLN A 18 -8.67 -40.72 4.37
C GLN A 18 -7.53 -41.69 4.76
N THR A 19 -6.46 -41.26 5.44
CA THR A 19 -5.37 -42.14 5.91
C THR A 19 -5.57 -42.71 7.32
N LEU A 20 -6.74 -42.50 7.92
CA LEU A 20 -7.14 -43.11 9.19
C LEU A 20 -7.77 -44.50 8.93
N VAL A 21 -7.05 -45.56 9.31
CA VAL A 21 -7.48 -46.96 9.15
C VAL A 21 -7.78 -47.55 10.52
N ILE A 22 -8.89 -48.26 10.68
CA ILE A 22 -9.14 -49.02 11.91
C ILE A 22 -8.55 -50.42 11.74
N ASP A 23 -7.64 -50.81 12.63
CA ASP A 23 -7.04 -52.14 12.61
C ASP A 23 -8.04 -53.24 13.06
N GLU A 24 -7.62 -54.50 12.93
CA GLU A 24 -8.43 -55.67 13.29
C GLU A 24 -8.83 -55.73 14.78
N ASN A 25 -8.21 -54.92 15.63
CA ASN A 25 -8.50 -54.82 17.07
C ASN A 25 -9.39 -53.60 17.40
N GLY A 26 -9.82 -52.83 16.40
CA GLY A 26 -10.64 -51.63 16.60
C GLY A 26 -9.84 -50.37 16.92
N THR A 27 -8.51 -50.39 16.73
CA THR A 27 -7.64 -49.23 16.97
C THR A 27 -7.58 -48.34 15.72
N ALA A 28 -7.85 -47.05 15.86
CA ALA A 28 -7.67 -46.09 14.78
C ALA A 28 -6.18 -45.77 14.58
N CYS A 29 -5.61 -46.23 13.47
CA CYS A 29 -4.23 -46.07 13.05
C CYS A 29 -4.12 -45.00 11.97
N LEU A 30 -3.30 -43.98 12.20
CA LEU A 30 -3.01 -42.95 11.22
C LEU A 30 -1.79 -43.36 10.38
N HIS A 31 -2.00 -43.65 9.10
CA HIS A 31 -0.90 -43.92 8.18
C HIS A 31 -0.28 -42.60 7.72
N LEU A 32 0.90 -42.30 8.25
CA LEU A 32 1.68 -41.13 7.88
C LEU A 32 2.71 -41.49 6.80
N PRO A 33 2.91 -40.68 5.77
CA PRO A 33 4.06 -40.85 4.88
C PRO A 33 5.36 -40.54 5.64
N ALA A 34 6.38 -41.40 5.45
CA ALA A 34 7.71 -41.12 5.95
C ALA A 34 8.26 -39.86 5.25
N LEU A 35 8.97 -39.00 6.00
CA LEU A 35 9.64 -37.88 5.37
C LEU A 35 10.76 -38.39 4.46
N PRO A 36 10.85 -37.90 3.22
CA PRO A 36 11.92 -38.28 2.30
C PRO A 36 13.29 -37.98 2.93
N THR A 37 14.21 -38.94 2.77
CA THR A 37 15.60 -38.78 3.20
C THR A 37 16.40 -38.22 2.03
N VAL A 38 17.14 -37.13 2.27
CA VAL A 38 17.93 -36.51 1.21
C VAL A 38 19.09 -37.40 0.81
N SER A 39 19.34 -37.52 -0.49
CA SER A 39 20.48 -38.27 -1.02
C SER A 39 21.81 -37.76 -0.46
N GLU A 40 22.80 -38.64 -0.28
CA GLU A 40 24.09 -38.29 0.32
C GLU A 40 24.78 -37.11 -0.40
N THR A 41 24.71 -37.11 -1.73
CA THR A 41 25.30 -36.09 -2.60
C THR A 41 24.62 -34.74 -2.43
N ASP A 42 23.28 -34.70 -2.48
CA ASP A 42 22.55 -33.44 -2.32
C ASP A 42 22.66 -32.94 -0.88
N ARG A 43 22.74 -33.86 0.10
CA ARG A 43 22.86 -33.52 1.51
C ARG A 43 24.12 -32.70 1.80
N GLN A 44 25.27 -33.07 1.23
CA GLN A 44 26.50 -32.28 1.41
C GLN A 44 26.37 -30.90 0.77
N ALA A 45 25.89 -30.84 -0.49
CA ALA A 45 25.70 -29.58 -1.20
C ALA A 45 24.75 -28.62 -0.47
N MET A 46 23.67 -29.13 0.13
CA MET A 46 22.73 -28.33 0.92
C MET A 46 23.34 -27.82 2.22
N PHE A 47 24.17 -28.61 2.91
CA PHE A 47 24.88 -28.12 4.10
C PHE A 47 25.92 -27.06 3.74
N ASP A 48 26.68 -27.26 2.66
CA ASP A 48 27.62 -26.27 2.16
C ASP A 48 26.91 -24.97 1.77
N LEU A 49 25.74 -25.06 1.11
CA LEU A 49 24.91 -23.90 0.78
C LEU A 49 24.47 -23.15 2.04
N ARG A 50 23.90 -23.86 3.03
CA ARG A 50 23.50 -23.27 4.32
C ARG A 50 24.64 -22.56 5.03
N ASP A 51 25.84 -23.16 4.99
CA ASP A 51 27.00 -22.66 5.71
C ASP A 51 27.70 -21.51 4.96
N ALA A 52 27.46 -21.39 3.65
CA ALA A 52 27.90 -20.26 2.83
C ALA A 52 27.04 -19.00 3.02
N LEU A 53 25.76 -19.15 3.40
CA LEU A 53 24.87 -18.01 3.63
C LEU A 53 25.33 -17.12 4.80
N PRO A 54 25.04 -15.81 4.75
CA PRO A 54 25.29 -14.89 5.87
C PRO A 54 24.65 -15.39 7.17
N ALA A 55 25.29 -15.09 8.31
CA ALA A 55 24.89 -15.66 9.60
C ALA A 55 23.50 -15.19 10.09
N ASP A 56 23.12 -13.99 9.69
CA ASP A 56 21.86 -13.29 9.95
C ASP A 56 20.77 -13.57 8.89
N ASN A 57 21.09 -14.32 7.84
CA ASN A 57 20.14 -14.68 6.81
C ASN A 57 19.01 -15.58 7.36
N ASP A 58 17.76 -15.24 7.05
CA ASP A 58 16.58 -15.94 7.56
C ASP A 58 16.56 -17.42 7.16
N TYR A 59 16.85 -17.77 5.91
CA TYR A 59 16.95 -19.17 5.47
C TYR A 59 18.05 -19.89 6.25
N ALA A 60 19.24 -19.30 6.39
CA ALA A 60 20.34 -19.90 7.13
C ALA A 60 19.98 -20.19 8.59
N LEU A 61 19.33 -19.24 9.27
CA LEU A 61 18.88 -19.39 10.66
C LEU A 61 17.82 -20.49 10.78
N GLN A 62 16.84 -20.53 9.86
CA GLN A 62 15.79 -21.53 9.86
C GLN A 62 16.31 -22.93 9.54
N TRP A 63 17.16 -23.07 8.53
CA TRP A 63 17.79 -24.35 8.16
C TRP A 63 18.69 -24.89 9.29
N LYS A 64 19.41 -24.00 10.02
CA LYS A 64 20.17 -24.39 11.23
C LYS A 64 19.24 -24.86 12.35
N ARG A 65 18.10 -24.19 12.58
CA ARG A 65 17.07 -24.61 13.57
C ARG A 65 16.44 -25.95 13.22
N ALA A 66 16.14 -26.20 11.95
CA ALA A 66 15.63 -27.48 11.46
C ALA A 66 16.66 -28.63 11.54
N GLY A 67 17.94 -28.29 11.71
CA GLY A 67 19.02 -29.24 11.94
C GLY A 67 19.35 -30.08 10.71
N GLN A 68 19.58 -31.39 10.91
CA GLN A 68 20.04 -32.29 9.84
C GLN A 68 18.93 -32.73 8.86
N LYS A 69 17.67 -32.36 9.11
CA LYS A 69 16.51 -32.80 8.32
C LYS A 69 16.19 -31.79 7.22
N ILE A 70 16.91 -31.88 6.10
CA ILE A 70 16.74 -30.99 4.93
C ILE A 70 15.31 -31.00 4.37
N SER A 71 14.57 -32.10 4.51
CA SER A 71 13.14 -32.17 4.12
C SER A 71 12.21 -31.24 4.92
N LEU A 72 12.70 -30.65 6.02
CA LEU A 72 11.98 -29.66 6.81
C LEU A 72 12.50 -28.23 6.59
N TRP A 73 13.51 -28.06 5.74
CA TRP A 73 14.06 -26.75 5.44
C TRP A 73 13.05 -25.95 4.62
N GLU A 74 12.78 -24.73 5.06
CA GLU A 74 11.86 -23.84 4.35
C GLU A 74 12.35 -23.62 2.91
N GLY A 75 11.40 -23.65 1.96
CA GLY A 75 11.67 -23.48 0.54
C GLY A 75 12.31 -24.70 -0.15
N VAL A 76 12.65 -25.78 0.57
CA VAL A 76 13.28 -26.96 -0.04
C VAL A 76 12.23 -28.00 -0.43
N THR A 77 12.23 -28.38 -1.70
CA THR A 77 11.37 -29.42 -2.26
C THR A 77 12.20 -30.62 -2.70
N LEU A 78 11.74 -31.82 -2.32
CA LEU A 78 12.36 -33.10 -2.67
C LEU A 78 11.43 -33.90 -3.59
N ASN A 79 12.01 -34.71 -4.47
CA ASN A 79 11.25 -35.74 -5.19
C ASN A 79 11.16 -37.05 -4.40
N GLU A 80 10.49 -38.05 -4.97
CA GLU A 80 10.27 -39.36 -4.33
C GLU A 80 11.58 -40.12 -4.04
N GLU A 81 12.63 -39.88 -4.83
CA GLU A 81 13.96 -40.45 -4.60
C GLU A 81 14.80 -39.67 -3.58
N GLY A 82 14.25 -38.63 -2.95
CA GLY A 82 14.96 -37.81 -1.98
C GLY A 82 16.02 -36.89 -2.60
N ARG A 83 15.91 -36.60 -3.90
CA ARG A 83 16.73 -35.59 -4.58
C ARG A 83 16.14 -34.21 -4.38
N VAL A 84 16.98 -33.19 -4.23
CA VAL A 84 16.55 -31.79 -4.16
C VAL A 84 16.14 -31.33 -5.54
N VAL A 85 14.88 -30.95 -5.70
CA VAL A 85 14.31 -30.50 -6.98
C VAL A 85 13.89 -29.03 -6.95
N GLY A 86 13.76 -28.41 -5.77
CA GLY A 86 13.45 -27.00 -5.66
C GLY A 86 14.05 -26.38 -4.41
N ILE A 87 14.52 -25.14 -4.55
CA ILE A 87 14.91 -24.23 -3.48
C ILE A 87 14.23 -22.89 -3.80
N GLY A 88 13.31 -22.45 -2.95
CA GLY A 88 12.45 -21.29 -3.19
C GLY A 88 11.05 -21.67 -3.68
N TYR A 89 10.30 -20.67 -4.14
CA TYR A 89 8.91 -20.83 -4.58
C TYR A 89 8.81 -21.11 -6.08
N ASP A 90 7.79 -21.88 -6.46
CA ASP A 90 7.49 -22.23 -7.86
C ASP A 90 6.65 -21.12 -8.52
N GLU A 91 7.32 -20.26 -9.29
CA GLU A 91 6.71 -19.09 -9.93
C GLU A 91 5.98 -19.46 -11.23
N LEU A 92 6.46 -20.46 -11.98
CA LEU A 92 5.80 -20.90 -13.22
C LEU A 92 4.34 -21.35 -13.02
N LYS A 93 3.97 -21.81 -11.82
CA LYS A 93 2.56 -22.15 -11.48
C LYS A 93 1.60 -20.98 -11.62
N TYR A 94 2.11 -19.75 -11.54
CA TYR A 94 1.29 -18.53 -11.56
C TYR A 94 1.35 -17.79 -12.90
N LEU A 95 2.11 -18.30 -13.89
CA LEU A 95 2.25 -17.69 -15.23
C LEU A 95 0.95 -17.37 -15.96
N GLY A 96 -0.11 -18.17 -15.76
CA GLY A 96 -1.43 -17.91 -16.35
C GLY A 96 -2.30 -16.90 -15.60
N ASN A 97 -1.86 -16.42 -14.43
CA ASN A 97 -2.63 -15.60 -13.50
C ASN A 97 -1.95 -14.26 -13.14
N TYR A 98 -0.86 -13.85 -13.82
CA TYR A 98 -0.16 -12.59 -13.53
C TYR A 98 -0.92 -11.36 -14.05
N ALA A 99 -2.16 -11.18 -13.61
CA ALA A 99 -2.61 -9.82 -13.32
C ALA A 99 -1.82 -9.37 -12.08
N THR A 100 -0.76 -8.58 -12.29
CA THR A 100 -0.05 -7.78 -11.27
C THR A 100 0.71 -8.53 -10.18
N LYS A 101 1.89 -9.05 -10.54
CA LYS A 101 3.05 -8.99 -9.64
C LYS A 101 4.13 -8.16 -10.34
N ALA A 102 3.75 -6.95 -10.79
CA ALA A 102 4.76 -5.98 -11.16
C ALA A 102 5.65 -5.80 -9.92
N ILE A 103 6.95 -6.01 -10.09
CA ILE A 103 7.95 -5.50 -9.15
C ILE A 103 7.56 -4.03 -8.93
N ALA A 104 7.38 -3.63 -7.67
CA ALA A 104 6.66 -2.44 -7.27
C ALA A 104 7.38 -1.15 -7.69
N GLY A 105 7.35 -0.81 -8.98
CA GLY A 105 7.87 0.42 -9.55
C GLY A 105 6.80 1.50 -9.61
N THR A 106 6.23 1.88 -8.47
CA THR A 106 5.63 3.21 -8.34
C THR A 106 6.75 4.24 -8.38
N MET A 107 6.53 5.44 -8.94
CA MET A 107 7.50 6.54 -8.80
C MET A 107 7.49 7.12 -7.38
N SER A 108 7.60 6.27 -6.35
CA SER A 108 7.94 6.75 -5.02
C SER A 108 9.41 7.10 -5.05
N ASP A 109 9.68 8.37 -4.74
CA ASP A 109 11.00 8.93 -4.58
C ASP A 109 11.90 7.96 -3.78
N THR A 110 13.11 7.79 -4.30
CA THR A 110 14.10 6.80 -3.93
C THR A 110 14.27 6.63 -2.41
N THR A 111 13.93 5.46 -1.87
CA THR A 111 14.88 4.80 -0.98
C THR A 111 15.82 4.02 -1.86
N THR A 112 16.99 4.61 -2.12
CA THR A 112 18.15 3.85 -2.54
C THR A 112 18.32 2.66 -1.58
N PRO A 113 18.52 1.43 -2.05
CA PRO A 113 19.13 0.41 -1.22
C PRO A 113 20.64 0.73 -1.07
N ASP A 114 20.98 1.94 -0.62
CA ASP A 114 22.38 2.37 -0.49
C ASP A 114 22.98 2.07 0.89
N GLU A 115 22.28 1.44 1.84
CA GLU A 115 22.86 1.25 3.19
C GLU A 115 22.74 -0.14 3.83
N GLU A 116 22.22 -1.18 3.15
CA GLU A 116 22.25 -2.54 3.73
C GLU A 116 22.14 -3.66 2.69
N LEU A 117 22.93 -3.61 1.59
CA LEU A 117 23.19 -4.85 0.86
C LEU A 117 23.86 -5.81 1.86
N GLY A 118 23.12 -6.84 2.28
CA GLY A 118 23.60 -7.86 3.21
C GLY A 118 24.96 -8.41 2.77
N VAL A 119 25.72 -8.95 3.72
CA VAL A 119 27.07 -9.48 3.46
C VAL A 119 27.06 -10.36 2.21
N SER A 120 27.74 -9.94 1.14
CA SER A 120 27.73 -10.70 -0.12
C SER A 120 28.41 -12.04 0.09
N TRP A 121 27.83 -13.08 -0.51
CA TRP A 121 28.23 -14.47 -0.33
C TRP A 121 28.32 -15.17 -1.69
N SER A 122 28.93 -16.35 -1.75
CA SER A 122 29.11 -17.09 -3.00
C SER A 122 28.46 -18.46 -2.92
N LEU A 123 27.82 -18.87 -4.01
CA LEU A 123 27.36 -20.25 -4.15
C LEU A 123 28.55 -21.21 -4.07
N PRO A 124 28.52 -22.24 -3.21
CA PRO A 124 29.62 -23.18 -3.10
C PRO A 124 29.71 -24.06 -4.36
N GLU A 125 30.93 -24.48 -4.72
CA GLU A 125 31.17 -25.34 -5.89
C GLU A 125 30.43 -26.70 -5.80
N SER A 126 30.09 -27.15 -4.60
CA SER A 126 29.27 -28.35 -4.38
C SER A 126 27.82 -28.19 -4.83
N PHE A 127 27.32 -26.96 -5.02
CA PHE A 127 25.96 -26.69 -5.50
C PHE A 127 25.66 -27.36 -6.85
N LYS A 128 26.66 -27.49 -7.73
CA LYS A 128 26.52 -28.21 -9.02
C LYS A 128 26.17 -29.70 -8.88
N GLN A 129 26.27 -30.27 -7.68
CA GLN A 129 25.89 -31.65 -7.40
C GLN A 129 24.37 -31.85 -7.31
N LEU A 130 23.60 -30.76 -7.18
CA LEU A 130 22.14 -30.77 -7.18
C LEU A 130 21.58 -30.99 -8.60
N THR A 131 21.92 -32.12 -9.20
CA THR A 131 21.64 -32.42 -10.62
C THR A 131 20.16 -32.65 -10.94
N ALA A 132 19.31 -32.74 -9.92
CA ALA A 132 17.86 -32.83 -10.08
C ALA A 132 17.14 -31.47 -9.88
N LEU A 133 17.88 -30.40 -9.58
CA LEU A 133 17.31 -29.10 -9.25
C LEU A 133 16.60 -28.49 -10.45
N LYS A 134 15.30 -28.22 -10.30
CA LYS A 134 14.44 -27.57 -11.29
C LYS A 134 14.18 -26.11 -10.97
N ILE A 135 14.14 -25.76 -9.69
CA ILE A 135 13.78 -24.43 -9.22
C ILE A 135 14.88 -23.92 -8.29
N PHE A 136 15.45 -22.78 -8.62
CA PHE A 136 16.34 -22.03 -7.72
C PHE A 136 15.91 -20.56 -7.72
N ASN A 137 14.99 -20.22 -6.83
CA ASN A 137 14.46 -18.86 -6.68
C ASN A 137 14.89 -18.29 -5.32
N PHE A 138 15.86 -17.39 -5.35
CA PHE A 138 16.66 -17.01 -4.19
C PHE A 138 17.18 -15.55 -4.28
N ASP A 139 16.44 -14.68 -4.97
CA ASP A 139 16.79 -13.29 -5.28
C ASP A 139 16.89 -12.34 -4.09
N ASP A 140 16.27 -12.64 -2.94
CA ASP A 140 16.46 -11.85 -1.71
C ASP A 140 17.81 -12.10 -1.00
N ASN A 141 18.79 -12.68 -1.70
CA ASN A 141 20.07 -13.11 -1.13
C ASN A 141 21.23 -12.77 -2.07
N PRO A 142 21.70 -11.50 -2.11
CA PRO A 142 22.63 -11.02 -3.13
C PRO A 142 23.96 -11.78 -3.12
N LEU A 143 24.21 -12.49 -4.23
CA LEU A 143 25.47 -13.18 -4.49
C LEU A 143 26.56 -12.16 -4.80
N THR A 144 27.81 -12.48 -4.46
CA THR A 144 28.95 -11.70 -4.94
C THR A 144 28.99 -11.73 -6.47
N GLU A 145 28.89 -12.91 -7.07
CA GLU A 145 28.83 -13.16 -8.52
C GLU A 145 27.92 -14.35 -8.81
N ILE A 146 27.42 -14.45 -10.04
CA ILE A 146 26.68 -15.63 -10.51
C ILE A 146 27.70 -16.61 -11.11
N PRO A 147 27.84 -17.84 -10.56
CA PRO A 147 28.92 -18.72 -10.94
C PRO A 147 28.68 -19.38 -12.31
N ALA A 148 29.75 -19.50 -13.10
CA ALA A 148 29.70 -20.04 -14.46
C ALA A 148 29.28 -21.53 -14.54
N PHE A 149 29.32 -22.28 -13.43
CA PHE A 149 28.85 -23.67 -13.41
C PHE A 149 27.33 -23.81 -13.56
N LEU A 150 26.54 -22.75 -13.35
CA LEU A 150 25.07 -22.82 -13.50
C LEU A 150 24.66 -23.24 -14.91
N LYS A 151 25.47 -22.90 -15.92
CA LYS A 151 25.25 -23.33 -17.32
C LYS A 151 25.10 -24.85 -17.48
N ASP A 152 25.76 -25.61 -16.61
CA ASP A 152 25.81 -27.07 -16.67
C ASP A 152 24.64 -27.73 -15.88
N MET A 153 23.85 -26.93 -15.15
CA MET A 153 22.67 -27.37 -14.40
C MET A 153 21.46 -27.54 -15.33
N THR A 154 21.55 -28.50 -16.24
CA THR A 154 20.59 -28.71 -17.34
C THR A 154 19.17 -29.09 -16.94
N THR A 155 18.91 -29.44 -15.68
CA THR A 155 17.56 -29.70 -15.17
C THR A 155 16.84 -28.46 -14.67
N LEU A 156 17.55 -27.33 -14.58
CA LEU A 156 17.00 -26.08 -14.06
C LEU A 156 16.00 -25.47 -15.06
N GLU A 157 14.79 -25.25 -14.59
CA GLU A 157 13.65 -24.68 -15.33
C GLU A 157 13.33 -23.25 -14.84
N GLN A 158 13.62 -22.94 -13.57
CA GLN A 158 13.38 -21.63 -12.96
C GLN A 158 14.62 -21.14 -12.22
N LEU A 159 15.00 -19.91 -12.50
CA LEU A 159 16.11 -19.24 -11.85
C LEU A 159 15.71 -17.80 -11.50
N SER A 160 15.62 -17.51 -10.21
CA SER A 160 15.52 -16.14 -9.67
C SER A 160 16.72 -15.88 -8.77
N ILE A 161 17.54 -14.91 -9.11
CA ILE A 161 18.81 -14.63 -8.42
C ILE A 161 19.14 -13.16 -8.43
N SER A 162 19.89 -12.72 -7.43
CA SER A 162 20.48 -11.40 -7.37
C SER A 162 22.01 -11.48 -7.23
N CYS A 163 22.72 -10.51 -7.80
CA CYS A 163 24.16 -10.39 -7.62
C CYS A 163 24.64 -8.95 -7.55
N THR A 164 25.71 -8.73 -6.80
CA THR A 164 26.35 -7.41 -6.64
C THR A 164 27.40 -7.12 -7.72
N ASP A 165 27.89 -8.14 -8.44
CA ASP A 165 28.88 -7.95 -9.50
C ASP A 165 28.34 -7.06 -10.65
N GLU A 166 29.20 -6.18 -11.15
CA GLU A 166 28.93 -5.33 -12.32
C GLU A 166 29.37 -6.00 -13.65
N ASN A 167 30.03 -7.16 -13.58
CA ASN A 167 30.52 -7.89 -14.75
C ASN A 167 29.38 -8.44 -15.64
N THR A 168 29.76 -8.98 -16.80
CA THR A 168 28.83 -9.68 -17.70
C THR A 168 28.28 -10.92 -17.01
N LEU A 169 26.96 -11.08 -17.07
CA LEU A 169 26.28 -12.27 -16.58
C LEU A 169 26.79 -13.54 -17.29
N PRO A 170 26.93 -14.66 -16.57
CA PRO A 170 27.40 -15.91 -17.15
C PRO A 170 26.38 -16.49 -18.13
N VAL A 171 26.79 -17.51 -18.88
CA VAL A 171 25.85 -18.30 -19.68
C VAL A 171 24.92 -19.07 -18.74
N PHE A 172 23.61 -18.95 -18.97
CA PHE A 172 22.60 -19.67 -18.20
C PHE A 172 22.26 -21.05 -18.79
N PRO A 173 21.68 -21.97 -17.99
CA PRO A 173 21.28 -23.29 -18.47
C PRO A 173 20.17 -23.24 -19.53
N ALA A 174 20.25 -24.13 -20.52
CA ALA A 174 19.43 -24.08 -21.75
C ALA A 174 17.92 -24.38 -21.56
N ASN A 175 17.54 -25.03 -20.46
CA ASN A 175 16.16 -25.47 -20.22
C ASN A 175 15.34 -24.48 -19.37
N LEU A 176 15.87 -23.29 -19.12
CA LEU A 176 15.15 -22.26 -18.36
C LEU A 176 13.87 -21.83 -19.10
N ARG A 177 12.80 -21.75 -18.31
CA ARG A 177 11.48 -21.23 -18.68
C ARG A 177 11.19 -19.92 -17.95
N TYR A 178 11.75 -19.75 -16.75
CA TYR A 178 11.65 -18.53 -15.95
C TYR A 178 13.05 -18.05 -15.58
N LEU A 179 13.35 -16.79 -15.90
CA LEU A 179 14.60 -16.14 -15.50
C LEU A 179 14.31 -14.76 -14.91
N LEU A 180 14.63 -14.58 -13.63
CA LEU A 180 14.62 -13.30 -12.94
C LEU A 180 16.04 -12.99 -12.42
N VAL A 181 16.60 -11.86 -12.81
CA VAL A 181 17.97 -11.46 -12.43
C VAL A 181 17.96 -10.04 -11.92
N TYR A 182 18.35 -9.85 -10.65
CA TYR A 182 18.68 -8.53 -10.12
C TYR A 182 20.20 -8.34 -10.15
N SER A 183 20.69 -7.42 -10.97
CA SER A 183 22.13 -7.19 -11.08
C SER A 183 22.46 -5.78 -11.53
N ASN A 184 23.65 -5.32 -11.13
CA ASN A 184 24.23 -4.05 -11.58
C ASN A 184 24.95 -4.17 -12.94
N THR A 185 24.65 -5.20 -13.74
CA THR A 185 25.30 -5.40 -15.04
C THR A 185 24.95 -4.27 -16.02
N THR A 186 25.90 -3.90 -16.86
CA THR A 186 25.70 -2.88 -17.91
C THR A 186 25.41 -3.49 -19.28
N VAL A 187 25.44 -4.82 -19.40
CA VAL A 187 25.22 -5.56 -20.65
C VAL A 187 24.22 -6.69 -20.42
N PHE A 188 23.07 -6.61 -21.09
CA PHE A 188 22.14 -7.73 -21.17
C PHE A 188 22.64 -8.71 -22.25
N PRO A 189 23.00 -9.95 -21.88
CA PRO A 189 23.91 -10.76 -22.69
C PRO A 189 23.23 -11.45 -23.87
N ALA A 190 23.88 -11.47 -25.03
CA ALA A 190 23.32 -12.00 -26.28
C ALA A 190 22.95 -13.50 -26.24
N HIS A 191 23.57 -14.30 -25.37
CA HIS A 191 23.30 -15.74 -25.27
C HIS A 191 21.89 -16.05 -24.74
N ILE A 192 21.19 -15.09 -24.13
CA ILE A 192 19.79 -15.25 -23.73
C ILE A 192 18.93 -15.65 -24.92
N ALA A 193 19.26 -15.18 -26.13
CA ALA A 193 18.55 -15.52 -27.36
C ALA A 193 18.56 -17.02 -27.70
N ASP A 194 19.46 -17.81 -27.13
CA ASP A 194 19.55 -19.25 -27.34
C ASP A 194 18.67 -20.06 -26.36
N LEU A 195 18.14 -19.41 -25.32
CA LEU A 195 17.29 -20.00 -24.27
C LEU A 195 15.82 -20.07 -24.73
N THR A 196 15.58 -20.80 -25.82
CA THR A 196 14.29 -20.83 -26.53
C THR A 196 13.09 -21.34 -25.73
N GLN A 197 13.32 -21.94 -24.55
CA GLN A 197 12.26 -22.37 -23.63
C GLN A 197 11.75 -21.25 -22.72
N LEU A 198 12.41 -20.08 -22.68
CA LEU A 198 12.00 -18.97 -21.83
C LEU A 198 10.59 -18.49 -22.15
N GLU A 199 9.77 -18.41 -21.11
CA GLU A 199 8.41 -17.88 -21.08
C GLU A 199 8.36 -16.53 -20.36
N TYR A 200 9.22 -16.34 -19.36
CA TYR A 200 9.35 -15.12 -18.57
C TYR A 200 10.81 -14.69 -18.44
N ILE A 201 11.06 -13.40 -18.67
CA ILE A 201 12.34 -12.74 -18.43
C ILE A 201 12.07 -11.49 -17.60
N GLY A 202 12.62 -11.43 -16.39
CA GLY A 202 12.69 -10.23 -15.56
C GLY A 202 14.14 -9.86 -15.29
N PHE A 203 14.53 -8.64 -15.61
CA PHE A 203 15.86 -8.13 -15.25
C PHE A 203 15.72 -6.77 -14.59
N ALA A 204 16.31 -6.65 -13.41
CA ALA A 204 16.20 -5.48 -12.56
C ALA A 204 17.58 -5.07 -12.00
N GLY A 205 17.65 -3.86 -11.42
CA GLY A 205 18.85 -3.37 -10.75
C GLY A 205 19.89 -2.72 -11.68
N PHE A 206 19.51 -2.29 -12.88
CA PHE A 206 20.44 -1.54 -13.72
C PHE A 206 20.81 -0.20 -13.08
N ASN A 207 22.11 0.02 -12.88
CA ASN A 207 22.64 1.19 -12.20
C ASN A 207 22.81 2.41 -13.11
N LYS A 208 23.33 3.50 -12.53
CA LYS A 208 23.57 4.83 -13.15
C LYS A 208 24.39 4.85 -14.46
N LYS A 209 24.98 3.74 -14.90
CA LYS A 209 25.89 3.70 -16.06
C LYS A 209 25.19 3.47 -17.40
N GLY A 210 23.92 3.04 -17.43
CA GLY A 210 23.23 2.66 -18.67
C GLY A 210 23.28 1.16 -18.94
N ILE A 211 22.44 0.71 -19.87
CA ILE A 211 22.42 -0.68 -20.33
C ILE A 211 22.55 -0.80 -21.85
N THR A 212 23.33 -1.78 -22.29
CA THR A 212 23.31 -2.27 -23.68
C THR A 212 22.62 -3.61 -23.76
N ILE A 213 21.55 -3.69 -24.55
CA ILE A 213 20.77 -4.93 -24.74
C ILE A 213 21.09 -5.52 -26.12
N GLU A 214 21.80 -6.65 -26.13
CA GLU A 214 22.31 -7.29 -27.35
C GLU A 214 21.47 -8.50 -27.81
N THR A 215 20.38 -8.80 -27.09
CA THR A 215 19.61 -10.03 -27.31
C THR A 215 18.68 -9.95 -28.51
N ASP A 216 18.67 -11.01 -29.31
CA ASP A 216 17.67 -11.22 -30.36
C ASP A 216 16.43 -11.90 -29.79
N PHE A 217 15.52 -11.11 -29.20
CA PHE A 217 14.28 -11.60 -28.61
C PHE A 217 13.34 -12.29 -29.61
N THR A 218 13.54 -12.13 -30.93
CA THR A 218 12.72 -12.83 -31.94
C THR A 218 12.97 -14.34 -31.98
N LYS A 219 14.10 -14.81 -31.43
CA LYS A 219 14.40 -16.24 -31.28
C LYS A 219 13.65 -16.90 -30.12
N LEU A 220 13.15 -16.11 -29.18
CA LEU A 220 12.47 -16.60 -27.98
C LEU A 220 10.99 -16.83 -28.26
N SER A 221 10.68 -17.87 -29.03
CA SER A 221 9.32 -18.18 -29.50
C SER A 221 8.30 -18.42 -28.39
N ASN A 222 8.76 -18.84 -27.20
CA ASN A 222 7.92 -19.09 -26.05
C ASN A 222 7.76 -17.89 -25.10
N LEU A 223 8.51 -16.80 -25.33
CA LEU A 223 8.49 -15.64 -24.44
C LEU A 223 7.08 -15.01 -24.42
N ARG A 224 6.56 -14.74 -23.24
CA ARG A 224 5.26 -14.09 -23.00
C ARG A 224 5.41 -12.81 -22.21
N VAL A 225 6.33 -12.79 -21.26
CA VAL A 225 6.54 -11.65 -20.36
C VAL A 225 8.00 -11.21 -20.40
N LEU A 226 8.22 -9.92 -20.63
CA LEU A 226 9.52 -9.28 -20.57
C LEU A 226 9.45 -8.04 -19.68
N GLU A 227 10.17 -8.08 -18.57
CA GLU A 227 10.28 -6.98 -17.62
C GLU A 227 11.72 -6.53 -17.53
N LEU A 228 11.97 -5.26 -17.83
CA LEU A 228 13.27 -4.62 -17.72
C LEU A 228 13.11 -3.41 -16.81
N GLU A 229 13.85 -3.39 -15.71
CA GLU A 229 13.78 -2.36 -14.68
C GLU A 229 15.16 -1.84 -14.32
N ALA A 230 15.32 -0.53 -14.44
CA ALA A 230 16.50 0.19 -14.02
C ALA A 230 16.18 1.09 -12.83
N GLU A 231 17.23 1.59 -12.17
CA GLU A 231 17.06 2.79 -11.34
C GLU A 231 16.37 3.91 -12.16
N MET A 232 15.63 4.78 -11.50
CA MET A 232 15.00 5.89 -12.20
C MET A 232 16.07 6.83 -12.79
N ASN A 233 15.85 7.30 -14.02
CA ASN A 233 16.70 8.24 -14.75
C ASN A 233 17.97 7.66 -15.42
N ILE A 234 18.01 6.37 -15.74
CA ILE A 234 19.17 5.80 -16.44
C ILE A 234 19.25 6.33 -17.87
N ASN A 235 20.39 6.93 -18.22
CA ASN A 235 20.71 7.39 -19.56
C ASN A 235 21.61 6.37 -20.29
N ASN A 236 21.79 6.55 -21.61
CA ASN A 236 22.65 5.70 -22.46
C ASN A 236 22.16 4.25 -22.63
N ASN A 237 20.86 4.08 -22.81
CA ASN A 237 20.26 2.76 -23.04
C ASN A 237 20.22 2.44 -24.54
N THR A 238 20.54 1.20 -24.90
CA THR A 238 20.34 0.71 -26.26
C THR A 238 19.42 -0.51 -26.26
N PHE A 239 18.32 -0.40 -27.00
CA PHE A 239 17.35 -1.47 -27.21
C PHE A 239 17.50 -2.04 -28.62
N PRO A 240 17.55 -3.37 -28.79
CA PRO A 240 17.71 -3.98 -30.10
C PRO A 240 16.39 -3.91 -30.88
N ALA A 241 16.48 -3.82 -32.21
CA ALA A 241 15.29 -3.82 -33.07
C ALA A 241 14.43 -5.09 -32.91
N SER A 242 15.04 -6.20 -32.49
CA SER A 242 14.37 -7.46 -32.17
C SER A 242 13.30 -7.30 -31.08
N LEU A 243 13.52 -6.44 -30.07
CA LEU A 243 12.55 -6.18 -29.00
C LEU A 243 11.21 -5.75 -29.57
N TRP A 244 11.24 -4.81 -30.51
CA TRP A 244 10.03 -4.24 -31.15
C TRP A 244 9.39 -5.16 -32.18
N ASN A 245 10.02 -6.31 -32.47
CA ASN A 245 9.55 -7.34 -33.41
C ASN A 245 9.09 -8.64 -32.73
N CYS A 246 8.94 -8.63 -31.41
CA CYS A 246 8.52 -9.79 -30.63
C CYS A 246 7.01 -10.04 -30.71
N SER A 247 6.57 -10.61 -31.84
CA SER A 247 5.14 -10.88 -32.09
C SER A 247 4.47 -11.83 -31.09
N GLN A 248 5.26 -12.61 -30.35
CA GLN A 248 4.81 -13.58 -29.35
C GLN A 248 4.63 -13.01 -27.94
N LEU A 249 5.10 -11.77 -27.69
CA LEU A 249 5.10 -11.16 -26.36
C LEU A 249 3.68 -10.69 -25.99
N ASN A 250 3.26 -11.01 -24.76
CA ASN A 250 1.97 -10.62 -24.21
C ASN A 250 2.10 -9.38 -23.31
N GLU A 251 3.19 -9.29 -22.55
CA GLU A 251 3.43 -8.28 -21.54
C GLU A 251 4.84 -7.70 -21.67
N LEU A 252 4.93 -6.36 -21.68
CA LEU A 252 6.19 -5.63 -21.75
C LEU A 252 6.22 -4.54 -20.69
N THR A 253 7.23 -4.61 -19.81
CA THR A 253 7.49 -3.61 -18.78
C THR A 253 8.88 -3.00 -19.01
N LEU A 254 8.94 -1.68 -19.10
CA LEU A 254 10.17 -0.89 -19.24
C LEU A 254 10.17 0.23 -18.17
N ILE A 255 11.02 0.10 -17.15
CA ILE A 255 11.08 1.03 -16.02
C ILE A 255 12.48 1.65 -15.92
N GLY A 256 12.55 2.96 -15.66
CA GLY A 256 13.77 3.70 -15.35
C GLY A 256 14.62 4.13 -16.54
N PHE A 257 14.28 3.71 -17.77
CA PHE A 257 15.06 4.03 -18.97
C PHE A 257 14.68 5.38 -19.58
N ASN A 258 15.56 6.37 -19.39
CA ASN A 258 15.44 7.68 -20.01
C ASN A 258 15.82 7.64 -21.50
N ASN A 259 15.36 8.66 -22.23
CA ASN A 259 15.54 8.80 -23.68
C ASN A 259 15.05 7.58 -24.49
N LEU A 260 14.04 6.86 -23.98
CA LEU A 260 13.42 5.75 -24.69
C LEU A 260 12.86 6.24 -26.04
N GLN A 261 13.27 5.61 -27.13
CA GLN A 261 12.81 5.93 -28.49
C GLN A 261 12.22 4.67 -29.12
N LEU A 262 10.90 4.68 -29.34
CA LEU A 262 10.24 3.60 -30.05
C LEU A 262 10.45 3.79 -31.56
N PRO A 263 10.69 2.72 -32.33
CA PRO A 263 10.72 2.82 -33.78
C PRO A 263 9.32 3.18 -34.31
N SER A 264 9.27 3.72 -35.53
CA SER A 264 8.01 4.13 -36.18
C SER A 264 7.01 3.00 -36.44
N SER A 265 7.43 1.74 -36.29
CA SER A 265 6.56 0.57 -36.41
C SER A 265 6.88 -0.44 -35.31
N LEU A 266 5.84 -0.91 -34.63
CA LEU A 266 5.91 -1.92 -33.58
C LEU A 266 5.24 -3.20 -34.10
N HIS A 267 5.97 -4.30 -34.14
CA HIS A 267 5.47 -5.62 -34.55
C HIS A 267 5.24 -6.51 -33.32
N LEU A 268 4.46 -5.98 -32.35
CA LEU A 268 4.11 -6.60 -31.08
C LEU A 268 2.65 -7.08 -31.10
N SER A 269 2.30 -7.92 -32.07
CA SER A 269 0.91 -8.24 -32.41
C SER A 269 0.12 -8.97 -31.32
N SER A 270 0.79 -9.66 -30.41
CA SER A 270 0.15 -10.37 -29.27
C SER A 270 0.11 -9.55 -28.00
N LEU A 271 0.73 -8.36 -27.98
CA LEU A 271 0.89 -7.57 -26.77
C LEU A 271 -0.48 -7.09 -26.25
N LYS A 272 -0.72 -7.34 -24.97
CA LYS A 272 -1.93 -6.97 -24.24
C LYS A 272 -1.64 -5.94 -23.16
N GLU A 273 -0.47 -6.05 -22.53
CA GLU A 273 -0.09 -5.15 -21.45
C GLU A 273 1.24 -4.46 -21.77
N LEU A 274 1.24 -3.13 -21.61
CA LEU A 274 2.42 -2.31 -21.78
C LEU A 274 2.56 -1.37 -20.58
N ARG A 275 3.71 -1.45 -19.91
CA ARG A 275 4.09 -0.54 -18.83
C ARG A 275 5.37 0.19 -19.18
N ILE A 276 5.32 1.52 -19.19
CA ILE A 276 6.49 2.38 -19.37
C ILE A 276 6.52 3.41 -18.24
N CYS A 277 7.55 3.37 -17.42
CA CYS A 277 7.73 4.31 -16.31
C CYS A 277 9.12 4.94 -16.40
N ASN A 278 9.20 6.25 -16.63
CA ASN A 278 10.45 6.98 -16.53
C ASN A 278 10.17 8.46 -16.22
N THR A 279 11.21 9.27 -16.07
CA THR A 279 11.06 10.67 -15.69
C THR A 279 11.02 11.65 -16.86
N ASP A 280 11.28 11.20 -18.09
CA ASP A 280 11.53 12.06 -19.26
C ASP A 280 10.73 11.71 -20.52
N LEU A 281 9.78 10.76 -20.45
CA LEU A 281 8.96 10.27 -21.56
C LEU A 281 8.19 11.39 -22.26
N GLN A 282 8.55 11.66 -23.50
CA GLN A 282 7.87 12.64 -24.35
C GLN A 282 6.73 11.98 -25.13
N PRO A 283 5.58 12.66 -25.31
CA PRO A 283 4.46 12.12 -26.09
C PRO A 283 4.83 11.65 -27.51
N SER A 284 5.79 12.33 -28.15
CA SER A 284 6.27 11.97 -29.49
C SER A 284 7.09 10.68 -29.53
N GLN A 285 7.76 10.31 -28.43
CA GLN A 285 8.58 9.10 -28.33
C GLN A 285 7.73 7.83 -28.28
N ILE A 286 6.48 7.96 -27.80
CA ILE A 286 5.55 6.85 -27.57
C ILE A 286 4.40 6.81 -28.56
N GLU A 287 4.34 7.74 -29.52
CA GLU A 287 3.28 7.81 -30.54
C GLU A 287 3.03 6.47 -31.30
N PRO A 288 4.05 5.65 -31.62
CA PRO A 288 3.83 4.36 -32.29
C PRO A 288 2.93 3.37 -31.53
N ILE A 289 2.80 3.51 -30.20
CA ILE A 289 1.94 2.66 -29.34
C ILE A 289 0.47 2.74 -29.76
N ARG A 290 0.02 3.85 -30.35
CA ARG A 290 -1.36 4.04 -30.83
C ARG A 290 -1.86 2.94 -31.78
N ASN A 291 -0.92 2.22 -32.43
CA ASN A 291 -1.24 1.18 -33.41
C ASN A 291 -1.31 -0.23 -32.79
N LEU A 292 -1.07 -0.36 -31.49
CA LEU A 292 -1.20 -1.61 -30.74
C LEU A 292 -2.66 -1.82 -30.30
N SER A 293 -3.01 -3.07 -29.97
CA SER A 293 -4.33 -3.46 -29.46
C SER A 293 -4.22 -3.95 -28.02
N LEU A 294 -3.88 -3.01 -27.13
CA LEU A 294 -3.66 -3.23 -25.69
C LEU A 294 -4.98 -3.28 -24.91
N THR A 295 -5.02 -4.10 -23.86
CA THR A 295 -6.07 -4.09 -22.83
C THR A 295 -5.62 -3.27 -21.61
N THR A 296 -4.32 -3.33 -21.29
CA THR A 296 -3.72 -2.63 -20.15
C THR A 296 -2.61 -1.70 -20.65
N LEU A 297 -2.70 -0.42 -20.31
CA LEU A 297 -1.66 0.56 -20.58
C LEU A 297 -1.31 1.31 -19.29
N SER A 298 -0.04 1.29 -18.91
CA SER A 298 0.48 2.08 -17.81
C SER A 298 1.61 2.95 -18.34
N ILE A 299 1.42 4.27 -18.29
CA ILE A 299 2.48 5.23 -18.60
C ILE A 299 2.66 6.17 -17.42
N SER A 300 3.90 6.44 -17.08
CA SER A 300 4.26 7.36 -16.00
C SER A 300 5.42 8.23 -16.45
N SER A 301 5.19 9.54 -16.44
CA SER A 301 6.22 10.56 -16.65
C SER A 301 5.68 11.96 -16.34
N PRO A 302 6.35 12.74 -15.47
CA PRO A 302 5.87 14.05 -15.05
C PRO A 302 5.92 15.10 -16.18
N THR A 303 6.49 14.76 -17.34
CA THR A 303 6.69 15.72 -18.44
C THR A 303 5.44 15.96 -19.29
N PHE A 304 4.42 15.09 -19.23
CA PHE A 304 3.19 15.26 -20.01
C PHE A 304 2.43 16.55 -19.65
N SER A 305 2.54 17.00 -18.40
CA SER A 305 2.04 18.30 -17.93
C SER A 305 2.55 19.50 -18.75
N LYS A 306 3.83 19.49 -19.13
CA LYS A 306 4.53 20.59 -19.79
C LYS A 306 4.53 20.45 -21.31
N ASN A 307 4.61 19.21 -21.78
CA ASN A 307 4.86 18.89 -23.18
C ASN A 307 3.61 18.36 -23.91
N GLY A 308 2.47 18.39 -23.23
CA GLY A 308 1.18 17.94 -23.74
C GLY A 308 0.90 16.48 -23.39
N PHE A 309 -0.38 16.15 -23.26
CA PHE A 309 -0.81 14.78 -23.07
C PHE A 309 -0.87 14.03 -24.43
N PRO A 310 -0.48 12.74 -24.49
CA PRO A 310 -0.68 11.90 -25.67
C PRO A 310 -2.18 11.63 -25.96
N ASP A 311 -2.87 12.58 -26.58
CA ASP A 311 -4.31 12.51 -26.86
C ASP A 311 -4.74 11.30 -27.71
N TRP A 312 -3.81 10.70 -28.46
CA TRP A 312 -4.07 9.47 -29.22
C TRP A 312 -4.42 8.29 -28.32
N ILE A 313 -4.11 8.32 -27.03
CA ILE A 313 -4.54 7.29 -26.06
C ILE A 313 -6.06 7.14 -26.10
N GLY A 314 -6.79 8.26 -26.23
CA GLY A 314 -8.24 8.27 -26.39
C GLY A 314 -8.78 7.44 -27.56
N THR A 315 -7.95 7.12 -28.56
CA THR A 315 -8.34 6.30 -29.72
C THR A 315 -8.18 4.80 -29.49
N MET A 316 -7.51 4.39 -28.43
CA MET A 316 -7.20 2.98 -28.12
C MET A 316 -8.39 2.30 -27.42
N THR A 317 -9.48 2.12 -28.16
CA THR A 317 -10.77 1.63 -27.63
C THR A 317 -10.73 0.23 -27.01
N THR A 318 -9.66 -0.54 -27.16
CA THR A 318 -9.49 -1.86 -26.54
C THR A 318 -9.05 -1.81 -25.08
N ILE A 319 -8.59 -0.66 -24.59
CA ILE A 319 -8.11 -0.48 -23.22
C ILE A 319 -9.27 -0.62 -22.22
N THR A 320 -9.06 -1.49 -21.23
CA THR A 320 -9.92 -1.68 -20.05
C THR A 320 -9.28 -1.10 -18.80
N ASP A 321 -7.94 -1.08 -18.75
CA ASP A 321 -7.18 -0.66 -17.58
C ASP A 321 -6.11 0.36 -18.01
N LEU A 322 -6.26 1.61 -17.54
CA LEU A 322 -5.34 2.70 -17.83
C LEU A 322 -4.74 3.24 -16.54
N SER A 323 -3.41 3.27 -16.46
CA SER A 323 -2.69 3.99 -15.42
C SER A 323 -1.96 5.19 -16.02
N LEU A 324 -2.26 6.37 -15.51
CA LEU A 324 -1.58 7.64 -15.77
C LEU A 324 -0.95 8.17 -14.48
N GLU A 325 -0.35 7.25 -13.74
CA GLU A 325 0.33 7.57 -12.49
C GLU A 325 1.47 8.57 -12.76
N ASN A 326 1.68 9.53 -11.86
CA ASN A 326 2.87 10.40 -11.90
C ASN A 326 3.08 11.10 -13.26
N CYS A 327 1.99 11.47 -13.93
CA CYS A 327 1.99 12.09 -15.26
C CYS A 327 2.04 13.64 -15.23
N GLY A 328 1.99 14.24 -14.03
CA GLY A 328 1.87 15.68 -13.83
C GLY A 328 0.55 16.28 -14.33
N LEU A 329 -0.50 15.46 -14.48
CA LEU A 329 -1.79 15.92 -14.98
C LEU A 329 -2.39 16.97 -14.04
N THR A 330 -2.79 18.11 -14.60
CA THR A 330 -3.54 19.13 -13.87
C THR A 330 -5.05 18.98 -14.04
N THR A 331 -5.48 18.32 -15.12
CA THR A 331 -6.87 17.94 -15.39
C THR A 331 -6.87 16.60 -16.12
N VAL A 332 -7.99 15.87 -16.09
CA VAL A 332 -8.16 14.66 -16.91
C VAL A 332 -8.41 15.07 -18.37
N PRO A 333 -7.56 14.67 -19.34
CA PRO A 333 -7.69 15.07 -20.74
C PRO A 333 -9.02 14.61 -21.36
N ALA A 334 -9.72 15.50 -22.07
CA ALA A 334 -11.00 15.20 -22.71
C ALA A 334 -10.91 14.10 -23.78
N SER A 335 -9.72 13.87 -24.35
CA SER A 335 -9.47 12.77 -25.29
C SER A 335 -9.78 11.39 -24.70
N LEU A 336 -9.67 11.22 -23.38
CA LEU A 336 -9.95 9.94 -22.71
C LEU A 336 -11.42 9.50 -22.77
N ASP A 337 -12.36 10.39 -23.14
CA ASP A 337 -13.76 10.00 -23.45
C ASP A 337 -13.87 9.01 -24.62
N GLY A 338 -12.83 8.86 -25.44
CA GLY A 338 -12.80 7.85 -26.49
C GLY A 338 -12.60 6.42 -25.97
N LEU A 339 -12.18 6.22 -24.71
CA LEU A 339 -11.92 4.91 -24.11
C LEU A 339 -13.21 4.22 -23.64
N ILE A 340 -14.04 3.81 -24.60
CA ILE A 340 -15.37 3.26 -24.35
C ILE A 340 -15.39 1.99 -23.48
N ASN A 341 -14.32 1.20 -23.47
CA ASN A 341 -14.21 -0.05 -22.70
C ASN A 341 -13.50 0.12 -21.36
N LEU A 342 -13.05 1.33 -21.00
CA LEU A 342 -12.29 1.56 -19.77
C LEU A 342 -13.09 1.24 -18.51
N THR A 343 -12.58 0.37 -17.66
CA THR A 343 -13.18 -0.04 -16.38
C THR A 343 -12.34 0.35 -15.17
N SER A 344 -11.05 0.61 -15.36
CA SER A 344 -10.13 1.06 -14.31
C SER A 344 -9.27 2.22 -14.82
N LEU A 345 -9.23 3.31 -14.06
CA LEU A 345 -8.40 4.48 -14.32
C LEU A 345 -7.62 4.87 -13.06
N ASN A 346 -6.30 4.70 -13.09
CA ASN A 346 -5.41 5.15 -12.01
C ASN A 346 -4.81 6.52 -12.35
N LEU A 347 -4.99 7.49 -11.46
CA LEU A 347 -4.52 8.87 -11.54
C LEU A 347 -3.65 9.27 -10.33
N TRP A 348 -3.17 8.32 -9.52
CA TRP A 348 -2.28 8.59 -8.39
C TRP A 348 -1.00 9.33 -8.85
N GLY A 349 -0.40 10.17 -8.00
CA GLY A 349 0.88 10.83 -8.30
C GLY A 349 0.71 12.09 -9.13
N ASN A 350 -0.52 12.62 -9.23
CA ASN A 350 -0.82 13.86 -9.93
C ASN A 350 -1.27 14.90 -8.89
N PRO A 351 -0.35 15.50 -8.11
CA PRO A 351 -0.69 16.34 -6.96
C PRO A 351 -1.44 17.64 -7.34
N ASP A 352 -1.23 18.14 -8.57
CA ASP A 352 -1.92 19.34 -9.09
C ASP A 352 -3.24 19.02 -9.83
N LEU A 353 -3.67 17.75 -9.82
CA LEU A 353 -4.88 17.31 -10.52
C LEU A 353 -6.12 17.93 -9.87
N ASN A 354 -6.94 18.58 -10.68
CA ASN A 354 -8.18 19.22 -10.26
C ASN A 354 -9.29 19.02 -11.30
N GLY A 355 -10.50 19.47 -10.94
CA GLY A 355 -11.67 19.39 -11.81
C GLY A 355 -12.38 18.05 -11.68
N LYS A 356 -12.91 17.56 -12.80
CA LYS A 356 -13.76 16.36 -12.86
C LYS A 356 -13.45 15.49 -14.08
N LEU A 357 -14.04 14.30 -14.12
CA LEU A 357 -13.96 13.45 -15.30
C LEU A 357 -14.65 14.09 -16.52
N PRO A 358 -14.14 13.85 -17.74
CA PRO A 358 -14.84 14.11 -19.00
C PRO A 358 -16.20 13.38 -19.08
N GLU A 359 -17.09 13.81 -19.97
CA GLU A 359 -18.53 13.50 -19.90
C GLU A 359 -18.82 11.99 -19.92
N LYS A 360 -18.18 11.23 -20.80
CA LYS A 360 -18.43 9.77 -20.90
C LYS A 360 -17.78 9.00 -19.77
N LEU A 361 -16.56 9.39 -19.37
CA LEU A 361 -15.93 8.78 -18.20
C LEU A 361 -16.72 9.07 -16.91
N LEU A 362 -17.29 10.27 -16.79
CA LEU A 362 -18.18 10.66 -15.71
C LEU A 362 -19.45 9.79 -15.68
N GLU A 363 -20.08 9.56 -16.83
CA GLU A 363 -21.22 8.63 -16.94
C GLU A 363 -20.86 7.21 -16.45
N LYS A 364 -19.68 6.71 -16.82
CA LYS A 364 -19.19 5.40 -16.39
C LYS A 364 -18.84 5.35 -14.89
N TYR A 365 -18.29 6.43 -14.36
CA TYR A 365 -18.01 6.54 -12.93
C TYR A 365 -19.31 6.53 -12.12
N ASN A 366 -20.28 7.36 -12.51
CA ASN A 366 -21.58 7.49 -11.83
C ASN A 366 -22.42 6.21 -11.88
N ASN A 367 -22.22 5.34 -12.87
CA ASN A 367 -22.91 4.04 -12.97
C ASN A 367 -22.08 2.86 -12.42
N ASN A 368 -20.96 3.13 -11.74
CA ASN A 368 -20.04 2.16 -11.16
C ASN A 368 -19.40 1.18 -12.17
N SER A 369 -19.36 1.52 -13.46
CA SER A 369 -18.64 0.75 -14.48
C SER A 369 -17.18 1.20 -14.66
N LEU A 370 -16.79 2.32 -14.05
CA LEU A 370 -15.41 2.81 -14.01
C LEU A 370 -14.97 3.01 -12.56
N ARG A 371 -13.93 2.29 -12.16
CA ARG A 371 -13.15 2.57 -10.95
C ARG A 371 -12.14 3.68 -11.26
N VAL A 372 -12.06 4.69 -10.40
CA VAL A 372 -11.04 5.74 -10.48
C VAL A 372 -10.24 5.76 -9.19
N ASP A 373 -8.95 5.48 -9.29
CA ASP A 373 -8.01 5.54 -8.17
C ASP A 373 -7.27 6.88 -8.20
N ILE A 374 -7.39 7.66 -7.13
CA ILE A 374 -6.80 9.00 -6.95
C ILE A 374 -6.16 9.11 -5.56
N GLU A 375 -5.28 10.09 -5.37
CA GLU A 375 -4.73 10.40 -4.04
C GLU A 375 -5.83 10.83 -3.06
N SER A 376 -5.70 10.42 -1.79
CA SER A 376 -6.71 10.68 -0.76
C SER A 376 -6.94 12.15 -0.46
N ASP A 377 -5.92 12.98 -0.68
CA ASP A 377 -5.90 14.42 -0.45
C ASP A 377 -5.97 15.24 -1.75
N SER A 378 -6.25 14.59 -2.89
CA SER A 378 -6.41 15.26 -4.18
C SER A 378 -7.57 16.27 -4.16
N ASP A 379 -7.37 17.43 -4.78
CA ASP A 379 -8.44 18.39 -5.08
C ASP A 379 -9.27 17.97 -6.32
N PHE A 380 -8.93 16.83 -6.96
CA PHE A 380 -9.71 16.25 -8.04
C PHE A 380 -11.01 15.63 -7.52
N VAL A 381 -12.11 15.93 -8.21
CA VAL A 381 -13.44 15.49 -7.83
C VAL A 381 -14.05 14.77 -9.04
N PRO A 382 -13.96 13.43 -9.13
CA PRO A 382 -14.33 12.69 -10.33
C PRO A 382 -15.75 12.99 -10.83
N ASP A 383 -16.73 13.10 -9.92
CA ASP A 383 -18.13 13.42 -10.24
C ASP A 383 -18.42 14.94 -10.35
N GLY A 384 -17.42 15.76 -10.04
CA GLY A 384 -17.52 17.22 -9.99
C GLY A 384 -18.24 17.78 -8.78
N ILE A 385 -18.60 16.98 -7.77
CA ILE A 385 -19.24 17.44 -6.53
C ILE A 385 -18.19 17.85 -5.49
N LEU A 386 -17.88 19.14 -5.44
CA LEU A 386 -16.94 19.65 -4.46
C LEU A 386 -17.56 19.63 -3.05
N LEU A 387 -16.88 19.00 -2.10
CA LEU A 387 -17.20 19.07 -0.68
C LEU A 387 -15.91 19.02 0.16
N LYS A 388 -15.44 20.21 0.58
CA LYS A 388 -14.24 20.38 1.41
C LYS A 388 -14.64 21.09 2.71
N ILE A 389 -14.21 20.54 3.84
CA ILE A 389 -14.49 21.07 5.17
C ILE A 389 -13.17 21.46 5.82
N THR A 390 -13.08 22.69 6.36
CA THR A 390 -11.88 23.19 7.02
C THR A 390 -12.21 23.68 8.44
N PRO A 391 -11.53 23.20 9.50
CA PRO A 391 -10.48 22.17 9.46
C PRO A 391 -11.04 20.81 9.00
N GLY A 392 -10.23 20.05 8.26
CA GLY A 392 -10.60 18.73 7.73
C GLY A 392 -10.63 17.61 8.79
N TYR A 393 -10.24 17.95 10.02
CA TYR A 393 -10.24 17.04 11.16
C TYR A 393 -10.43 17.82 12.45
N ILE A 394 -11.12 17.21 13.42
CA ILE A 394 -11.33 17.72 14.77
C ILE A 394 -11.07 16.54 15.72
N SER A 395 -10.00 16.61 16.51
CA SER A 395 -9.67 15.53 17.45
C SER A 395 -10.47 15.62 18.74
N THR A 396 -10.54 16.82 19.33
CA THR A 396 -11.09 16.98 20.67
C THR A 396 -11.79 18.30 20.91
N PHE A 397 -12.86 18.26 21.71
CA PHE A 397 -13.39 19.43 22.41
C PHE A 397 -12.96 19.38 23.88
N SER A 398 -12.59 20.55 24.42
CA SER A 398 -11.99 20.66 25.76
C SER A 398 -13.03 20.89 26.85
N ALA A 399 -14.16 21.53 26.52
CA ALA A 399 -15.22 21.83 27.47
C ALA A 399 -16.59 21.93 26.81
N ALA A 400 -17.64 21.78 27.63
CA ALA A 400 -18.99 22.17 27.27
C ALA A 400 -19.05 23.66 26.89
N GLY A 401 -19.76 23.97 25.80
CA GLY A 401 -19.84 25.30 25.20
C GLY A 401 -18.69 25.62 24.23
N ASP A 402 -17.72 24.71 24.05
CA ASP A 402 -16.69 24.89 23.03
C ASP A 402 -17.32 24.94 21.65
N THR A 403 -16.80 25.84 20.83
CA THR A 403 -17.23 26.00 19.44
C THR A 403 -16.09 25.77 18.48
N CYS A 404 -16.34 24.99 17.43
CA CYS A 404 -15.46 24.88 16.28
C CYS A 404 -16.10 25.59 15.08
N ARG A 405 -15.34 26.46 14.43
CA ARG A 405 -15.78 27.11 13.19
C ARG A 405 -15.31 26.27 12.01
N LEU A 406 -16.28 25.69 11.30
CA LEU A 406 -16.07 24.89 10.10
C LEU A 406 -16.40 25.74 8.87
N THR A 407 -15.45 25.83 7.94
CA THR A 407 -15.67 26.38 6.61
C THR A 407 -16.05 25.24 5.68
N VAL A 408 -17.24 25.33 5.09
CA VAL A 408 -17.72 24.42 4.06
C VAL A 408 -17.47 25.06 2.71
N GLU A 409 -16.70 24.41 1.86
CA GLU A 409 -16.52 24.76 0.45
C GLU A 409 -17.23 23.70 -0.38
N SER A 410 -18.27 24.12 -1.11
CA SER A 410 -19.05 23.23 -1.96
C SER A 410 -19.60 23.97 -3.16
N ASN A 411 -19.81 23.24 -4.26
CA ASN A 411 -20.45 23.75 -5.47
C ASN A 411 -21.90 23.25 -5.65
N THR A 412 -22.45 22.56 -4.65
CA THR A 412 -23.81 22.00 -4.67
C THR A 412 -24.50 22.17 -3.30
N ASP A 413 -25.72 21.65 -3.19
CA ASP A 413 -26.43 21.53 -1.92
C ASP A 413 -25.76 20.48 -1.03
N TRP A 414 -25.63 20.78 0.25
CA TRP A 414 -25.08 19.87 1.24
C TRP A 414 -25.92 19.85 2.51
N VAL A 415 -25.82 18.74 3.23
CA VAL A 415 -26.48 18.50 4.51
C VAL A 415 -25.47 17.96 5.53
N VAL A 416 -25.73 18.20 6.81
CA VAL A 416 -25.04 17.59 7.93
C VAL A 416 -25.93 16.48 8.45
N GLU A 417 -25.42 15.24 8.38
CA GLU A 417 -26.01 14.09 9.04
C GLU A 417 -25.32 13.90 10.39
N ILE A 418 -26.12 13.77 11.44
CA ILE A 418 -25.64 13.54 12.81
C ILE A 418 -26.05 12.12 13.18
N SER A 419 -25.13 11.34 13.77
CA SER A 419 -25.45 9.97 14.19
C SER A 419 -26.54 9.98 15.25
N GLU A 420 -27.42 8.96 15.22
CA GLU A 420 -28.53 8.85 16.16
C GLU A 420 -28.04 8.91 17.62
N GLY A 421 -28.60 9.82 18.42
CA GLY A 421 -28.21 10.04 19.83
C GLY A 421 -27.17 11.15 20.05
N ASP A 422 -26.40 11.54 19.03
CA ASP A 422 -25.38 12.61 19.17
C ASP A 422 -25.98 14.02 19.07
N SER A 423 -27.16 14.16 18.47
CA SER A 423 -27.86 15.45 18.31
C SER A 423 -28.30 16.11 19.62
N GLU A 424 -28.23 15.37 20.74
CA GLU A 424 -28.48 15.90 22.09
C GLU A 424 -27.25 16.57 22.70
N TYR A 425 -26.08 16.45 22.06
CA TYR A 425 -24.79 16.87 22.63
C TYR A 425 -23.97 17.78 21.70
N ILE A 426 -24.27 17.77 20.40
CA ILE A 426 -23.65 18.67 19.44
C ILE A 426 -24.70 19.42 18.64
N HIS A 427 -24.50 20.72 18.48
CA HIS A 427 -25.38 21.60 17.74
C HIS A 427 -24.61 22.31 16.62
N PHE A 428 -25.24 22.37 15.46
CA PHE A 428 -24.72 23.14 14.33
C PHE A 428 -25.59 24.37 14.12
N SER A 429 -24.95 25.53 13.95
CA SER A 429 -25.63 26.78 13.56
C SER A 429 -26.51 26.65 12.30
N ARG A 430 -26.20 25.68 11.44
CA ARG A 430 -27.02 25.21 10.33
C ARG A 430 -26.64 23.79 9.95
N THR A 431 -27.61 22.98 9.55
CA THR A 431 -27.41 21.59 9.10
C THR A 431 -27.60 21.40 7.60
N THR A 432 -27.92 22.46 6.86
CA THR A 432 -28.04 22.43 5.40
C THR A 432 -27.48 23.70 4.79
N GLY A 433 -27.00 23.63 3.55
CA GLY A 433 -26.61 24.82 2.79
C GLY A 433 -26.51 24.57 1.29
N ASN A 434 -26.39 25.67 0.56
CA ASN A 434 -26.15 25.70 -0.87
C ASN A 434 -24.82 26.44 -1.09
N GLY A 435 -23.84 25.75 -1.65
CA GLY A 435 -22.52 26.29 -1.89
C GLY A 435 -21.72 26.58 -0.61
N ASN A 436 -20.77 27.51 -0.71
CA ASN A 436 -19.86 27.84 0.40
C ASN A 436 -20.60 28.41 1.62
N ALA A 437 -20.20 27.98 2.81
CA ALA A 437 -20.77 28.46 4.06
C ALA A 437 -19.78 28.40 5.22
N THR A 438 -20.11 29.11 6.29
CA THR A 438 -19.56 28.84 7.61
C THR A 438 -20.59 28.11 8.44
N VAL A 439 -20.18 27.02 9.08
CA VAL A 439 -20.95 26.29 10.07
C VAL A 439 -20.20 26.35 11.40
N ILE A 440 -20.84 26.88 12.42
CA ILE A 440 -20.37 26.78 13.80
C ILE A 440 -20.93 25.49 14.39
N LEU A 441 -20.04 24.60 14.83
CA LEU A 441 -20.31 23.43 15.64
C LEU A 441 -20.10 23.81 17.10
N THR A 442 -21.10 23.57 17.95
CA THR A 442 -21.07 23.81 19.39
C THR A 442 -21.28 22.49 20.11
N VAL A 443 -20.46 22.21 21.13
CA VAL A 443 -20.70 21.10 22.06
C VAL A 443 -21.56 21.62 23.21
N ASP A 444 -22.68 20.97 23.45
CA ASP A 444 -23.62 21.37 24.50
C ASP A 444 -23.17 20.92 25.90
N ALA A 445 -23.85 21.45 26.92
CA ALA A 445 -23.56 21.18 28.33
C ALA A 445 -23.55 19.68 28.63
N ASN A 446 -22.71 19.26 29.59
CA ASN A 446 -22.46 17.86 30.04
C ASN A 446 -23.69 17.13 30.61
N GLN A 447 -24.89 17.31 30.07
CA GLN A 447 -26.07 16.56 30.48
C GLN A 447 -25.89 15.08 30.10
N GLY A 448 -26.08 14.20 31.09
CA GLY A 448 -26.08 12.75 30.90
C GLY A 448 -24.71 12.05 30.93
N ILE A 449 -23.64 12.68 31.40
CA ILE A 449 -22.34 12.01 31.63
C ILE A 449 -22.38 11.38 33.05
N GLU A 450 -22.80 10.11 33.18
CA GLU A 450 -22.93 9.41 34.47
C GLU A 450 -21.56 8.97 35.04
N GLU A 451 -21.25 9.35 36.29
CA GLU A 451 -19.98 9.28 37.05
C GLU A 451 -18.92 8.18 36.76
N TYR A 452 -19.22 7.08 36.07
CA TYR A 452 -18.39 5.88 36.05
C TYR A 452 -17.75 5.47 34.71
N ASN A 453 -18.02 6.11 33.56
CA ASN A 453 -17.35 5.75 32.29
C ASN A 453 -17.48 6.82 31.18
N ASN A 454 -16.63 7.85 31.17
CA ASN A 454 -17.07 9.14 30.59
C ASN A 454 -16.09 9.85 29.65
N SER A 455 -15.66 9.16 28.61
CA SER A 455 -15.26 9.89 27.39
C SER A 455 -16.28 9.65 26.31
N ARG A 456 -16.61 10.68 25.54
CA ARG A 456 -17.64 10.62 24.50
C ARG A 456 -17.03 10.68 23.12
N TYR A 457 -17.64 9.96 22.20
CA TYR A 457 -17.34 10.04 20.78
C TYR A 457 -18.60 10.52 20.08
N PHE A 458 -18.48 11.56 19.28
CA PHE A 458 -19.57 12.07 18.46
C PHE A 458 -19.18 11.93 16.99
N ASN A 459 -20.13 11.46 16.18
CA ASN A 459 -19.91 11.22 14.76
C ASN A 459 -20.93 11.99 13.93
N PHE A 460 -20.43 12.79 13.01
CA PHE A 460 -21.26 13.51 12.05
C PHE A 460 -20.60 13.56 10.69
N SER A 461 -21.39 13.81 9.67
CA SER A 461 -20.94 13.78 8.29
C SER A 461 -21.50 14.95 7.52
N PHE A 462 -20.66 15.63 6.73
CA PHE A 462 -21.12 16.51 5.67
C PHE A 462 -21.36 15.66 4.42
N ILE A 463 -22.50 15.86 3.77
CA ILE A 463 -22.91 15.09 2.59
C ILE A 463 -23.32 16.06 1.48
N ALA A 464 -22.80 15.85 0.27
CA ALA A 464 -23.14 16.59 -0.94
C ALA A 464 -23.26 15.59 -2.09
N GLY A 465 -24.48 15.31 -2.56
CA GLY A 465 -24.73 14.24 -3.55
C GLY A 465 -24.17 12.89 -3.09
N SER A 466 -23.25 12.30 -3.87
CA SER A 466 -22.51 11.06 -3.56
C SER A 466 -21.31 11.27 -2.61
N HIS A 467 -20.90 12.50 -2.36
CA HIS A 467 -19.73 12.81 -1.53
C HIS A 467 -20.09 12.87 -0.05
N ARG A 468 -19.28 12.20 0.78
CA ARG A 468 -19.38 12.19 2.24
C ARG A 468 -18.04 12.58 2.87
N ARG A 469 -18.09 13.39 3.92
CA ARG A 469 -16.95 13.76 4.77
C ARG A 469 -17.32 13.51 6.22
N ASP A 470 -16.72 12.48 6.80
CA ASP A 470 -16.99 12.03 8.16
C ASP A 470 -16.05 12.68 9.17
N PHE A 471 -16.60 13.03 10.33
CA PHE A 471 -15.88 13.55 11.48
C PHE A 471 -16.13 12.65 12.67
N TYR A 472 -15.06 12.29 13.36
CA TYR A 472 -15.06 11.50 14.58
C TYR A 472 -14.39 12.33 15.67
N VAL A 473 -15.17 12.82 16.63
CA VAL A 473 -14.67 13.76 17.64
C VAL A 473 -14.73 13.14 19.03
N TYR A 474 -13.65 13.27 19.78
CA TYR A 474 -13.52 12.71 21.12
C TYR A 474 -13.55 13.79 22.21
N GLN A 475 -14.30 13.56 23.29
CA GLN A 475 -14.31 14.44 24.46
C GLN A 475 -13.85 13.66 25.71
N PRO A 476 -12.66 13.97 26.27
CA PRO A 476 -12.11 13.26 27.45
C PRO A 476 -12.75 13.69 28.78
N TYR A 477 -12.85 12.74 29.72
CA TYR A 477 -13.43 12.93 31.05
C TYR A 477 -12.76 14.01 31.92
N GLU A 478 -11.42 14.11 31.89
CA GLU A 478 -10.64 14.92 32.85
C GLU A 478 -10.82 16.44 32.69
N GLN A 479 -11.57 16.90 31.69
CA GLN A 479 -11.79 18.32 31.40
C GLN A 479 -13.23 18.78 31.70
N VAL A 480 -14.01 17.92 32.38
CA VAL A 480 -15.34 18.24 32.91
C VAL A 480 -15.19 18.98 34.25
N ILE A 481 -15.67 20.23 34.34
CA ILE A 481 -15.70 20.97 35.61
C ILE A 481 -16.71 20.30 36.57
N LEU A 482 -16.21 19.51 37.52
CA LEU A 482 -17.01 18.83 38.54
C LEU A 482 -17.60 19.82 39.57
N LYS A 483 -18.77 19.49 40.15
CA LYS A 483 -19.29 20.20 41.33
C LYS A 483 -18.36 19.92 42.51
N PRO A 484 -17.69 20.93 43.08
CA PRO A 484 -16.69 20.67 44.11
C PRO A 484 -17.36 20.29 45.44
N VAL A 485 -16.73 19.40 46.21
CA VAL A 485 -17.29 18.85 47.46
C VAL A 485 -17.67 19.95 48.46
N TRP A 486 -16.87 21.02 48.54
CA TRP A 486 -17.14 22.16 49.41
C TRP A 486 -18.46 22.88 49.08
N TRP A 487 -18.93 22.78 47.83
CA TRP A 487 -20.20 23.37 47.41
C TRP A 487 -21.37 22.73 48.14
N ASN A 488 -21.36 21.40 48.33
CA ASN A 488 -22.40 20.65 49.04
C ASN A 488 -22.39 20.90 50.56
N GLN A 489 -21.24 21.23 51.15
CA GLN A 489 -21.11 21.33 52.59
C GLN A 489 -21.67 22.65 53.14
N LEU A 490 -21.32 23.76 52.50
CA LEU A 490 -21.68 25.10 52.95
C LEU A 490 -21.85 26.08 51.77
N GLY A 491 -21.26 25.79 50.61
CA GLY A 491 -21.37 26.62 49.41
C GLY A 491 -22.81 26.86 48.97
N GLU A 492 -23.70 25.88 49.01
CA GLU A 492 -25.12 26.07 48.65
C GLU A 492 -25.84 27.10 49.52
N ARG A 493 -25.49 27.19 50.81
CA ARG A 493 -26.09 28.17 51.72
C ARG A 493 -25.72 29.61 51.35
N TYR A 494 -24.53 29.81 50.80
CA TYR A 494 -24.01 31.14 50.47
C TYR A 494 -24.19 31.49 48.99
N LEU A 495 -23.98 30.52 48.10
CA LEU A 495 -23.95 30.64 46.63
C LEU A 495 -25.25 30.15 45.95
N GLY A 496 -26.13 29.48 46.70
CA GLY A 496 -27.34 28.86 46.19
C GLY A 496 -27.06 27.57 45.44
N GLU A 497 -28.07 27.10 44.71
CA GLU A 497 -27.94 25.92 43.86
C GLU A 497 -26.73 26.06 42.94
N TYR A 498 -26.02 24.93 42.81
CA TYR A 498 -24.83 24.85 41.98
C TYR A 498 -25.18 25.09 40.52
N SER A 499 -24.38 25.93 39.88
CA SER A 499 -24.32 26.01 38.43
C SER A 499 -22.87 26.17 38.02
N ALA A 500 -22.50 25.57 36.90
CA ALA A 500 -21.15 25.67 36.36
C ALA A 500 -20.74 27.13 36.11
N ILE A 501 -21.70 27.98 35.72
CA ILE A 501 -21.50 29.43 35.51
C ILE A 501 -21.04 30.11 36.80
N LYS A 502 -21.73 29.90 37.93
CA LYS A 502 -21.34 30.49 39.21
C LYS A 502 -19.96 30.01 39.66
N TYR A 503 -19.67 28.72 39.50
CA TYR A 503 -18.39 28.17 39.91
C TYR A 503 -17.22 28.72 39.06
N ARG A 504 -17.40 28.79 37.73
CA ARG A 504 -16.40 29.40 36.84
C ARG A 504 -16.14 30.86 37.18
N LEU A 505 -17.20 31.65 37.39
CA LEU A 505 -17.08 33.05 37.77
C LEU A 505 -16.34 33.22 39.11
N ILE A 506 -16.57 32.34 40.08
CA ILE A 506 -15.83 32.36 41.36
C ILE A 506 -14.34 32.11 41.11
N ILE A 507 -13.99 31.12 40.29
CA ILE A 507 -12.58 30.85 39.98
C ILE A 507 -11.95 32.07 39.28
N GLU A 508 -12.65 32.66 38.33
CA GLU A 508 -12.16 33.81 37.56
C GLU A 508 -11.91 35.04 38.44
N ILE A 509 -12.86 35.38 39.32
CA ILE A 509 -12.77 36.58 40.15
C ILE A 509 -11.92 36.39 41.41
N THR A 510 -11.81 35.16 41.93
CA THR A 510 -11.03 34.88 43.16
C THR A 510 -9.69 34.23 42.91
N GLY A 511 -9.47 33.65 41.73
CA GLY A 511 -8.29 32.85 41.38
C GLY A 511 -8.19 31.51 42.12
N ARG A 512 -9.27 31.05 42.80
CA ARG A 512 -9.26 29.87 43.66
C ARG A 512 -10.27 28.82 43.22
N THR A 513 -9.85 27.56 43.24
CA THR A 513 -10.69 26.39 42.92
C THR A 513 -11.24 25.67 44.16
N GLU A 514 -10.60 25.86 45.31
CA GLU A 514 -10.98 25.25 46.60
C GLU A 514 -11.03 26.26 47.77
N PHE A 515 -11.98 26.02 48.68
CA PHE A 515 -12.19 26.77 49.91
C PHE A 515 -12.33 25.78 51.07
N ASN A 516 -11.55 25.99 52.11
CA ASN A 516 -11.41 25.03 53.21
C ASN A 516 -12.08 25.51 54.50
N THR A 517 -12.48 26.79 54.55
CA THR A 517 -13.17 27.36 55.71
C THR A 517 -14.45 28.08 55.30
N THR A 518 -15.40 28.15 56.23
CA THR A 518 -16.66 28.90 56.04
C THR A 518 -16.43 30.37 55.72
N GLU A 519 -15.39 30.97 56.29
CA GLU A 519 -15.03 32.38 56.08
C GLU A 519 -14.56 32.63 54.64
N GLU A 520 -13.76 31.71 54.10
CA GLU A 520 -13.32 31.78 52.70
C GLU A 520 -14.49 31.63 51.72
N MET A 521 -15.41 30.68 51.98
CA MET A 521 -16.60 30.49 51.15
C MET A 521 -17.54 31.69 51.19
N THR A 522 -17.66 32.31 52.37
CA THR A 522 -18.46 33.52 52.59
C THR A 522 -17.89 34.70 51.81
N GLU A 523 -16.57 34.89 51.84
CA GLU A 523 -15.92 35.98 51.12
C GLU A 523 -15.98 35.79 49.60
N ALA A 524 -15.82 34.55 49.12
CA ALA A 524 -16.02 34.21 47.71
C ALA A 524 -17.47 34.51 47.25
N ALA A 525 -18.47 34.21 48.09
CA ALA A 525 -19.87 34.51 47.80
C ALA A 525 -20.16 36.01 47.74
N LYS A 526 -19.60 36.81 48.65
CA LYS A 526 -19.71 38.27 48.61
C LYS A 526 -19.06 38.85 47.36
N THR A 527 -17.88 38.36 47.01
CA THR A 527 -17.15 38.79 45.81
C THR A 527 -17.96 38.51 44.56
N LEU A 528 -18.51 37.30 44.41
CA LEU A 528 -19.37 36.95 43.28
C LEU A 528 -20.66 37.79 43.25
N LYS A 529 -21.29 38.02 44.39
CA LYS A 529 -22.51 38.83 44.48
C LYS A 529 -22.28 40.27 44.03
N ASN A 530 -21.18 40.88 44.46
CA ASN A 530 -20.82 42.25 44.06
C ASN A 530 -20.49 42.31 42.57
N TYR A 531 -19.72 41.35 42.07
CA TYR A 531 -19.40 41.25 40.64
C TYR A 531 -20.66 41.16 39.78
N LEU A 532 -21.64 40.32 40.14
CA LEU A 532 -22.89 40.15 39.41
C LEU A 532 -23.82 41.38 39.49
N ALA A 533 -23.68 42.21 40.52
CA ALA A 533 -24.44 43.46 40.62
C ALA A 533 -23.95 44.51 39.62
N GLU A 534 -22.65 44.51 39.32
CA GLU A 534 -22.04 45.39 38.32
C GLU A 534 -22.08 44.79 36.92
N ASN A 535 -22.10 43.46 36.81
CA ASN A 535 -22.05 42.69 35.56
C ASN A 535 -23.15 41.61 35.55
N PRO A 536 -24.38 41.95 35.12
CA PRO A 536 -25.48 40.99 35.08
C PRO A 536 -25.22 39.82 34.12
N VAL A 537 -25.28 38.59 34.63
CA VAL A 537 -25.10 37.35 33.85
C VAL A 537 -26.41 36.55 33.88
N TYR A 538 -26.81 35.99 32.74
CA TYR A 538 -28.04 35.19 32.59
C TYR A 538 -27.69 33.73 32.27
N ASP A 539 -28.56 32.80 32.69
CA ASP A 539 -28.45 31.38 32.33
C ASP A 539 -29.01 31.08 30.93
N GLU A 540 -28.92 29.80 30.53
CA GLU A 540 -29.37 29.29 29.23
C GLU A 540 -30.88 29.49 28.97
N ASN A 541 -31.69 29.69 30.01
CA ASN A 541 -33.12 29.97 29.91
C ASN A 541 -33.43 31.48 29.96
N GLY A 542 -32.40 32.33 29.97
CA GLY A 542 -32.52 33.78 30.06
C GLY A 542 -32.85 34.28 31.46
N GLN A 543 -32.70 33.46 32.50
CA GLN A 543 -32.95 33.85 33.89
C GLN A 543 -31.68 34.42 34.52
N LEU A 544 -31.83 35.50 35.31
CA LEU A 544 -30.69 36.18 35.91
C LEU A 544 -30.00 35.29 36.96
N ILE A 545 -28.68 35.11 36.84
CA ILE A 545 -27.87 34.41 37.82
C ILE A 545 -27.79 35.26 39.10
N THR A 546 -28.22 34.68 40.21
CA THR A 546 -28.23 35.35 41.51
C THR A 546 -27.49 34.54 42.57
N VAL A 547 -26.93 35.25 43.55
CA VAL A 547 -26.29 34.67 44.73
C VAL A 547 -27.15 35.01 45.95
N PRO A 548 -27.72 34.00 46.64
CA PRO A 548 -28.71 34.22 47.70
C PRO A 548 -28.10 34.71 49.02
N TYR A 549 -26.77 34.84 49.13
CA TYR A 549 -26.07 35.31 50.32
C TYR A 549 -26.80 36.48 51.00
N ALA A 550 -27.33 36.23 52.20
CA ALA A 550 -28.06 37.19 53.01
C ALA A 550 -27.33 37.38 54.35
N GLY A 551 -26.36 38.31 54.35
CA GLY A 551 -25.77 38.89 55.56
C GLY A 551 -24.88 37.97 56.37
#